data_AF-A0A834MNB4-F1
#
_entry.id   AF-A0A834MNB4-F1
#
_cell.length_a   1.000
_cell.length_b   1.000
_cell.length_c   1.000
_cell.angle_alpha   90.00
_cell.angle_beta   90.00
_cell.angle_gamma   90.00
#
_symmetry.space_group_name_H-M   'P 1'
#
loop_
_entity.id
_entity.type
_entity.pdbx_description
1 polymer ?
#
loop_
_entity_poly.entity_id
_entity_poly.type
_entity_poly.pdbx_seq_one_letter_code
_entity_poly.pdbx_strand_id
1 'polypeptide(L)'
;MMVRIQTGFANSDSSIGMYAPDPTIDVFADLFDPEISLEYQFGFTIDDVHPDSDWGMPDDDLGNVDPTGSWVLSIIVRCVRSIQEYPFYPTTNEAHYREIEDKGRRIFVNDDKSFVEVFINKNFYRTRLISMENGGKLADAYRKRIRDWAISVFSGLRLDFNFGITIGVSVHPFLPNLALETTTGSRKFANTYGYWVAR
;
A
#
# COMPACT_ATOMS: atom_id res chain seq x y z
N MET A 1 -4.50 8.83 25.06
CA MET A 1 -4.16 8.10 23.82
C MET A 1 -4.65 6.66 23.99
N MET A 2 -5.45 6.11 23.07
CA MET A 2 -6.03 4.77 23.23
C MET A 2 -5.92 3.98 21.92
N VAL A 3 -5.18 2.87 21.92
CA VAL A 3 -5.09 1.94 20.78
C VAL A 3 -6.47 1.33 20.52
N ARG A 4 -6.87 1.29 19.25
CA ARG A 4 -8.17 0.75 18.86
C ARG A 4 -8.04 -0.70 18.42
N ILE A 5 -8.34 -1.60 19.36
CA ILE A 5 -8.47 -3.05 19.16
C ILE A 5 -9.91 -3.49 18.88
N GLN A 6 -10.86 -2.54 18.98
CA GLN A 6 -12.30 -2.79 18.81
C GLN A 6 -12.64 -3.41 17.46
N THR A 7 -11.89 -3.08 16.41
CA THR A 7 -12.06 -3.65 15.07
C THR A 7 -11.70 -5.14 15.05
N GLY A 8 -10.65 -5.56 15.75
CA GLY A 8 -10.29 -6.97 15.88
C GLY A 8 -11.32 -7.79 16.65
N PHE A 9 -11.92 -7.21 17.69
CA PHE A 9 -13.05 -7.86 18.39
C PHE A 9 -14.32 -7.94 17.53
N ALA A 10 -14.56 -6.94 16.68
CA ALA A 10 -15.75 -6.90 15.81
C ALA A 10 -15.62 -7.77 14.55
N ASN A 11 -14.39 -8.02 14.09
CA ASN A 11 -14.10 -8.78 12.86
C ASN A 11 -13.14 -9.93 13.20
N SER A 12 -13.72 -11.07 13.56
CA SER A 12 -12.96 -12.27 13.98
C SER A 12 -12.12 -12.89 12.86
N ASP A 13 -12.32 -12.48 11.62
CA ASP A 13 -11.55 -12.85 10.44
C ASP A 13 -10.39 -11.88 10.13
N SER A 14 -10.25 -10.81 10.91
CA SER A 14 -9.14 -9.86 10.78
C SER A 14 -7.82 -10.49 11.22
N SER A 15 -6.78 -10.34 10.40
CA SER A 15 -5.44 -10.86 10.70
C SER A 15 -4.73 -10.12 11.84
N ILE A 16 -4.87 -8.79 11.92
CA ILE A 16 -4.19 -7.93 12.93
C ILE A 16 -5.21 -7.32 13.90
N GLY A 17 -6.26 -6.67 13.40
CA GLY A 17 -7.38 -6.18 14.23
C GLY A 17 -7.07 -4.95 15.08
N MET A 18 -5.88 -4.36 14.92
CA MET A 18 -5.37 -3.25 15.72
C MET A 18 -4.95 -2.07 14.86
N TYR A 19 -5.18 -0.85 15.37
CA TYR A 19 -4.85 0.38 14.66
C TYR A 19 -4.17 1.40 15.57
N ALA A 20 -3.06 1.96 15.08
CA ALA A 20 -2.39 3.09 15.69
C ALA A 20 -3.30 4.33 15.65
N PRO A 21 -3.52 5.03 16.78
CA PRO A 21 -4.36 6.22 16.84
C PRO A 21 -3.66 7.47 16.27
N ASP A 22 -2.33 7.51 16.27
CA ASP A 22 -1.49 8.60 15.76
C ASP A 22 -0.05 8.06 15.52
N PRO A 23 0.89 8.86 14.98
CA PRO A 23 2.25 8.41 14.71
C PRO A 23 3.09 8.05 15.94
N THR A 24 2.69 8.43 17.16
CA THR A 24 3.45 8.20 18.41
C THR A 24 3.20 6.80 18.99
N ILE A 25 3.39 5.80 18.15
CA ILE A 25 3.23 4.36 18.45
C ILE A 25 4.12 3.87 19.60
N ASP A 26 5.22 4.58 19.90
CA ASP A 26 6.22 4.20 20.91
C ASP A 26 5.61 4.01 22.30
N VAL A 27 4.52 4.73 22.59
CA VAL A 27 3.75 4.60 23.85
C VAL A 27 3.13 3.19 24.00
N PHE A 28 2.96 2.48 22.88
CA PHE A 28 2.38 1.14 22.79
C PHE A 28 3.31 0.15 22.08
N ALA A 29 4.63 0.39 22.12
CA ALA A 29 5.65 -0.45 21.49
C ALA A 29 5.51 -1.93 21.89
N ASP A 30 5.36 -2.21 23.19
CA ASP A 30 5.15 -3.58 23.73
C ASP A 30 3.97 -4.34 23.11
N LEU A 31 3.01 -3.61 22.53
CA LEU A 31 1.82 -4.15 21.90
C LEU A 31 1.95 -4.24 20.36
N PHE A 32 2.62 -3.28 19.73
CA PHE A 32 2.78 -3.23 18.27
C PHE A 32 4.00 -4.03 17.77
N ASP A 33 5.11 -4.01 18.50
CA ASP A 33 6.37 -4.61 18.05
C ASP A 33 6.26 -6.13 17.81
N PRO A 34 5.56 -6.92 18.66
CA PRO A 34 5.35 -8.34 18.37
C PRO A 34 4.52 -8.57 17.10
N GLU A 35 3.47 -7.78 16.89
CA GLU A 35 2.60 -7.89 15.70
C GLU A 35 3.32 -7.44 14.42
N ILE A 36 4.13 -6.38 14.50
CA ILE A 36 5.01 -5.94 13.42
C ILE A 36 6.00 -7.06 13.07
N SER A 37 6.67 -7.63 14.07
CA SER A 37 7.63 -8.72 13.86
C SER A 37 6.99 -9.94 13.18
N LEU A 38 5.74 -10.27 13.54
CA LEU A 38 4.98 -11.37 12.92
C LEU A 38 4.57 -11.06 11.46
N GLU A 39 4.09 -9.84 11.19
CA GLU A 39 3.64 -9.43 9.85
C GLU A 39 4.81 -9.34 8.87
N TYR A 40 5.99 -8.91 9.33
CA TYR A 40 7.13 -8.72 8.44
C TYR A 40 7.75 -10.01 7.90
N GLN A 41 7.32 -11.21 8.35
CA GLN A 41 7.60 -12.58 7.83
C GLN A 41 9.06 -12.96 7.47
N PHE A 42 9.99 -12.02 7.52
CA PHE A 42 11.36 -12.05 7.01
C PHE A 42 12.35 -11.55 8.07
N GLY A 43 11.95 -11.53 9.35
CA GLY A 43 12.86 -11.31 10.47
C GLY A 43 13.11 -9.86 10.86
N PHE A 44 12.13 -8.97 10.68
CA PHE A 44 12.19 -7.63 11.27
C PHE A 44 12.07 -7.75 12.80
N THR A 45 13.07 -7.28 13.52
CA THR A 45 13.18 -7.28 14.97
C THR A 45 12.94 -5.89 15.54
N ILE A 46 12.75 -5.80 16.86
CA ILE A 46 12.56 -4.52 17.56
C ILE A 46 13.76 -3.56 17.42
N ASP A 47 14.95 -4.11 17.18
CA ASP A 47 16.18 -3.32 17.00
C ASP A 47 16.37 -2.85 15.56
N ASP A 48 15.55 -3.33 14.61
CA ASP A 48 15.67 -2.98 13.20
C ASP A 48 15.02 -1.62 12.92
N VAL A 49 15.72 -0.83 12.12
CA VAL A 49 15.25 0.47 11.65
C VAL A 49 14.89 0.33 10.18
N HIS A 50 13.71 0.83 9.80
CA HIS A 50 13.32 0.87 8.39
C HIS A 50 14.35 1.69 7.60
N PRO A 51 14.84 1.20 6.45
CA PRO A 51 15.82 1.94 5.66
C PRO A 51 15.26 3.29 5.19
N ASP A 52 16.17 4.21 4.88
CA ASP A 52 15.80 5.47 4.25
C ASP A 52 15.04 5.22 2.94
N SER A 53 14.15 6.14 2.60
CA SER A 53 13.34 6.02 1.38
C SER A 53 14.25 6.09 0.15
N ASP A 54 14.32 4.97 -0.57
CA ASP A 54 14.96 4.89 -1.88
C ASP A 54 13.91 4.51 -2.95
N TRP A 55 13.81 5.34 -3.99
CA TRP A 55 12.89 5.13 -5.11
C TRP A 55 13.60 4.58 -6.36
N GLY A 56 14.92 4.36 -6.28
CA GLY A 56 15.75 3.87 -7.36
C GLY A 56 15.69 4.71 -8.64
N MET A 57 16.19 4.11 -9.72
CA MET A 57 16.08 4.59 -11.09
C MET A 57 15.22 3.58 -11.88
N PRO A 58 13.93 3.85 -12.10
CA PRO A 58 13.01 2.87 -12.68
C PRO A 58 13.46 2.29 -14.02
N ASP A 59 14.10 3.09 -14.86
CA ASP A 59 14.56 2.65 -16.18
C ASP A 59 15.79 1.71 -16.10
N ASP A 60 16.60 1.83 -15.05
CA ASP A 60 17.83 1.05 -14.86
C ASP A 60 17.58 -0.17 -13.96
N ASP A 61 16.71 -0.03 -12.96
CA ASP A 61 16.47 -1.02 -11.93
C ASP A 61 15.27 -1.93 -12.23
N LEU A 62 14.30 -1.46 -13.02
CA LEU A 62 13.06 -2.20 -13.30
C LEU A 62 12.97 -2.61 -14.77
N GLY A 63 12.79 -3.91 -15.00
CA GLY A 63 12.60 -4.48 -16.34
C GLY A 63 11.13 -4.68 -16.71
N ASN A 64 10.91 -5.09 -17.96
CA ASN A 64 9.64 -5.70 -18.36
C ASN A 64 9.56 -7.12 -17.77
N VAL A 65 8.57 -7.37 -16.90
CA VAL A 65 8.38 -8.67 -16.25
C VAL A 65 7.76 -9.72 -17.18
N ASP A 66 7.22 -9.30 -18.32
CA ASP A 66 6.70 -10.18 -19.37
C ASP A 66 7.06 -9.66 -20.77
N PRO A 67 8.31 -9.90 -21.24
CA PRO A 67 8.74 -9.48 -22.57
C PRO A 67 7.96 -10.11 -23.72
N THR A 68 7.36 -11.30 -23.51
CA THR A 68 6.57 -11.98 -24.54
C THR A 68 5.11 -11.51 -24.57
N GLY A 69 4.65 -10.81 -23.54
CA GLY A 69 3.28 -10.30 -23.40
C GLY A 69 2.23 -11.40 -23.32
N SER A 70 2.62 -12.61 -22.91
CA SER A 70 1.75 -13.80 -22.93
C SER A 70 1.16 -14.13 -21.57
N TRP A 71 1.69 -13.54 -20.51
CA TRP A 71 1.48 -13.99 -19.13
C TRP A 71 0.98 -12.87 -18.21
N VAL A 72 1.16 -11.60 -18.56
CA VAL A 72 0.73 -10.47 -17.73
C VAL A 72 -0.29 -9.64 -18.48
N LEU A 73 -1.50 -9.56 -17.93
CA LEU A 73 -2.58 -8.74 -18.49
C LEU A 73 -2.38 -7.27 -18.12
N SER A 74 -2.07 -7.02 -16.85
CA SER A 74 -1.84 -5.67 -16.33
C SER A 74 -1.00 -5.70 -15.07
N ILE A 75 -0.32 -4.58 -14.80
CA ILE A 75 0.41 -4.28 -13.57
C ILE A 75 -0.29 -3.13 -12.87
N ILE A 76 -0.38 -3.23 -11.55
CA ILE A 76 -0.88 -2.20 -10.67
C ILE A 76 0.19 -1.93 -9.62
N VAL A 77 0.73 -0.73 -9.62
CA VAL A 77 1.56 -0.24 -8.52
C VAL A 77 0.68 0.66 -7.67
N ARG A 78 0.73 0.48 -6.35
CA ARG A 78 0.03 1.33 -5.39
C ARG A 78 0.97 1.83 -4.33
N CYS A 79 0.71 3.01 -3.81
CA CYS A 79 1.47 3.62 -2.73
C CYS A 79 0.49 4.22 -1.73
N VAL A 80 0.76 4.09 -0.44
CA VAL A 80 -0.14 4.56 0.61
C VAL A 80 0.55 5.54 1.53
N ARG A 81 -0.04 6.71 1.75
CA ARG A 81 0.55 7.77 2.58
C ARG A 81 -0.48 8.39 3.52
N SER A 82 0.02 8.84 4.68
CA SER A 82 -0.75 9.60 5.67
C SER A 82 -0.32 11.06 5.61
N ILE A 83 -1.28 11.96 5.78
CA ILE A 83 -1.02 13.41 5.74
C ILE A 83 -0.72 13.85 7.17
N GLN A 84 0.49 14.37 7.42
CA GLN A 84 1.04 14.66 8.75
C GLN A 84 0.19 15.60 9.59
N GLU A 85 -0.50 16.55 8.96
CA GLU A 85 -1.35 17.53 9.66
C GLU A 85 -2.65 16.93 10.20
N TYR A 86 -2.94 15.66 9.89
CA TYR A 86 -4.20 15.01 10.25
C TYR A 86 -3.99 13.76 11.09
N PRO A 87 -4.82 13.56 12.12
CA PRO A 87 -4.80 12.34 12.92
C PRO A 87 -5.17 11.10 12.08
N PHE A 88 -4.72 9.92 12.50
CA PHE A 88 -5.08 8.67 11.84
C PHE A 88 -6.57 8.35 12.01
N TYR A 89 -7.02 7.37 11.22
CA TYR A 89 -8.41 6.92 11.16
C TYR A 89 -9.10 6.76 12.53
N PRO A 90 -8.47 6.25 13.61
CA PRO A 90 -9.17 6.05 14.87
C PRO A 90 -9.46 7.32 15.69
N THR A 91 -8.85 8.45 15.32
CA THR A 91 -8.87 9.73 16.06
C THR A 91 -9.28 10.92 15.20
N THR A 92 -9.53 10.72 13.91
CA THR A 92 -10.05 11.75 13.01
C THR A 92 -11.56 12.00 13.19
N ASN A 93 -12.06 13.13 12.68
CA ASN A 93 -13.46 13.56 12.82
C ASN A 93 -14.04 14.06 11.48
N GLU A 94 -15.36 14.32 11.44
CA GLU A 94 -16.05 14.79 10.22
C GLU A 94 -15.51 16.11 9.68
N ALA A 95 -15.06 17.03 10.53
CA ALA A 95 -14.50 18.30 10.08
C ALA A 95 -13.16 18.09 9.35
N HIS A 96 -12.30 17.23 9.88
CA HIS A 96 -11.07 16.81 9.19
C HIS A 96 -11.41 16.17 7.84
N TYR A 97 -12.36 15.22 7.80
CA TYR A 97 -12.77 14.59 6.54
C TYR A 97 -13.21 15.62 5.48
N ARG A 98 -13.99 16.63 5.88
CA ARG A 98 -14.43 17.68 4.97
C ARG A 98 -13.29 18.58 4.50
N GLU A 99 -12.38 18.94 5.38
CA GLU A 99 -11.22 19.77 5.03
C GLU A 99 -10.28 19.03 4.08
N ILE A 100 -10.05 17.73 4.29
CA ILE A 100 -9.20 16.92 3.42
C ILE A 100 -9.90 16.62 2.11
N GLU A 101 -11.23 16.39 2.11
CA GLU A 101 -11.99 16.36 0.87
C GLU A 101 -11.88 17.69 0.14
N ASP A 102 -12.01 18.84 0.79
CA ASP A 102 -11.86 20.14 0.14
C ASP A 102 -10.47 20.36 -0.45
N LYS A 103 -9.42 19.94 0.27
CA LYS A 103 -8.04 19.97 -0.21
C LYS A 103 -7.75 18.91 -1.29
N GLY A 104 -8.44 17.76 -1.22
CA GLY A 104 -8.13 16.52 -1.94
C GLY A 104 -9.17 16.08 -2.99
N ARG A 105 -10.27 16.81 -3.18
CA ARG A 105 -11.40 16.55 -4.10
C ARG A 105 -11.04 16.51 -5.59
N ARG A 106 -9.76 16.40 -5.92
CA ARG A 106 -9.30 16.18 -7.29
C ARG A 106 -8.92 14.71 -7.41
N ILE A 107 -9.93 13.86 -7.56
CA ILE A 107 -9.74 12.55 -8.18
C ILE A 107 -9.27 12.87 -9.61
N PHE A 108 -7.97 12.82 -9.84
CA PHE A 108 -7.39 13.05 -11.15
C PHE A 108 -7.39 11.73 -11.92
N VAL A 109 -8.49 11.48 -12.62
CA VAL A 109 -8.46 10.52 -13.73
C VAL A 109 -7.82 11.25 -14.90
N ASN A 110 -6.59 10.88 -15.26
CA ASN A 110 -6.02 11.34 -16.52
C ASN A 110 -6.80 10.70 -17.68
N ASP A 111 -6.84 11.36 -18.84
CA ASP A 111 -7.60 10.94 -20.03
C ASP A 111 -7.23 9.53 -20.50
N ASP A 112 -6.02 9.07 -20.18
CA ASP A 112 -5.50 7.74 -20.50
C ASP A 112 -5.91 6.62 -19.53
N LYS A 113 -6.71 6.93 -18.50
CA LYS A 113 -7.20 5.99 -17.47
C LYS A 113 -6.10 5.23 -16.72
N SER A 114 -4.84 5.67 -16.79
CA SER A 114 -3.81 5.16 -15.87
C SER A 114 -4.00 5.87 -14.53
N PHE A 115 -4.77 5.19 -13.70
CA PHE A 115 -5.65 5.73 -12.67
C PHE A 115 -4.92 6.11 -11.38
N VAL A 116 -4.99 7.37 -10.93
CA VAL A 116 -4.56 7.81 -9.58
C VAL A 116 -5.82 8.18 -8.79
N GLU A 117 -6.19 7.34 -7.83
CA GLU A 117 -7.36 7.58 -6.98
C GLU A 117 -6.96 7.78 -5.52
N VAL A 118 -7.06 9.03 -5.07
CA VAL A 118 -6.97 9.39 -3.65
C VAL A 118 -8.27 8.98 -2.97
N PHE A 119 -8.32 7.75 -2.45
CA PHE A 119 -9.45 7.28 -1.66
C PHE A 119 -9.41 7.91 -0.25
N ILE A 120 -10.31 8.84 0.02
CA ILE A 120 -10.60 9.30 1.39
C ILE A 120 -11.80 8.50 1.85
N ASN A 121 -11.58 7.31 2.41
CA ASN A 121 -12.67 6.51 2.97
C ASN A 121 -12.92 6.92 4.42
N LYS A 122 -14.19 7.09 4.79
CA LYS A 122 -14.65 7.23 6.18
C LYS A 122 -14.20 6.11 7.10
N ASN A 123 -13.68 5.00 6.56
CA ASN A 123 -13.19 3.83 7.32
C ASN A 123 -11.66 3.69 7.36
N PHE A 124 -10.91 4.44 6.54
CA PHE A 124 -9.44 4.39 6.50
C PHE A 124 -8.90 5.71 5.92
N TYR A 125 -8.37 6.59 6.77
CA TYR A 125 -7.66 7.80 6.35
C TYR A 125 -6.29 7.43 5.77
N ARG A 126 -6.26 7.00 4.51
CA ARG A 126 -5.03 6.62 3.81
C ARG A 126 -5.14 7.09 2.36
N THR A 127 -4.31 8.06 1.98
CA THR A 127 -4.19 8.42 0.56
C THR A 127 -3.59 7.25 -0.16
N ARG A 128 -4.38 6.62 -1.03
CA ARG A 128 -3.87 5.62 -1.96
C ARG A 128 -3.50 6.33 -3.25
N LEU A 129 -2.36 5.95 -3.79
CA LEU A 129 -1.97 6.23 -5.15
C LEU A 129 -2.00 4.91 -5.86
N ILE A 130 -2.54 4.92 -7.06
CA ILE A 130 -2.59 3.75 -7.92
C ILE A 130 -1.97 4.19 -9.25
N SER A 131 -1.31 3.27 -9.91
CA SER A 131 -0.82 3.41 -11.26
C SER A 131 -1.03 2.07 -11.92
N MET A 132 -1.65 2.07 -13.10
CA MET A 132 -1.97 0.85 -13.82
C MET A 132 -1.43 0.93 -15.23
N GLU A 133 -0.81 -0.15 -15.68
CA GLU A 133 -0.34 -0.31 -17.05
C GLU A 133 -0.75 -1.70 -17.57
N ASN A 134 -1.06 -1.77 -18.86
CA ASN A 134 -1.33 -3.05 -19.52
C ASN A 134 -0.02 -3.77 -19.85
N GLY A 135 -0.02 -5.10 -19.78
CA GLY A 135 1.16 -5.91 -20.04
C GLY A 135 2.19 -5.87 -18.91
N GLY A 136 3.42 -6.32 -19.21
CA GLY A 136 4.49 -6.53 -18.23
C GLY A 136 5.40 -5.32 -17.91
N LYS A 137 5.07 -4.11 -18.36
CA LYS A 137 5.99 -2.95 -18.25
C LYS A 137 5.98 -2.32 -16.86
N LEU A 138 6.66 -2.96 -15.90
CA LEU A 138 6.70 -2.52 -14.51
C LEU A 138 7.32 -1.13 -14.35
N ALA A 139 8.42 -0.86 -15.05
CA ALA A 139 9.07 0.46 -15.04
C ALA A 139 8.11 1.59 -15.40
N ASP A 140 7.30 1.40 -16.45
CA ASP A 140 6.31 2.38 -16.90
C ASP A 140 5.23 2.62 -15.82
N ALA A 141 4.73 1.53 -15.22
CA ALA A 141 3.72 1.59 -14.16
C ALA A 141 4.24 2.32 -12.91
N TYR A 142 5.49 2.07 -12.54
CA TYR A 142 6.12 2.67 -11.37
C TYR A 142 6.49 4.14 -11.60
N ARG A 143 7.15 4.43 -12.73
CA ARG A 143 7.67 5.75 -13.08
C ARG A 143 6.55 6.77 -13.25
N LYS A 144 5.54 6.45 -14.07
CA LYS A 144 4.67 7.49 -14.62
C LYS A 144 3.81 8.24 -13.60
N ARG A 145 3.57 7.71 -12.39
CA ARG A 145 2.47 8.25 -11.55
C ARG A 145 2.67 8.14 -10.05
N ILE A 146 3.68 7.43 -9.56
CA ILE A 146 3.88 7.30 -8.11
C ILE A 146 5.05 8.14 -7.64
N ARG A 147 6.25 8.02 -8.25
CA ARG A 147 7.42 8.81 -7.82
C ARG A 147 7.20 10.31 -8.03
N ASP A 148 7.00 10.75 -9.26
CA ASP A 148 6.92 12.17 -9.61
C ASP A 148 5.67 12.85 -9.04
N TRP A 149 4.54 12.13 -9.00
CA TRP A 149 3.29 12.66 -8.44
C TRP A 149 3.31 12.68 -6.91
N ALA A 150 3.84 11.65 -6.23
CA ALA A 150 3.98 11.71 -4.78
C ALA A 150 4.87 12.90 -4.38
N ILE A 151 5.94 13.15 -5.13
CA ILE A 151 6.76 14.35 -4.92
C ILE A 151 5.94 15.64 -5.19
N SER A 152 5.17 15.69 -6.27
CA SER A 152 4.44 16.90 -6.69
C SER A 152 3.22 17.24 -5.84
N VAL A 153 2.31 16.29 -5.58
CA VAL A 153 1.05 16.56 -4.86
C VAL A 153 1.28 16.75 -3.37
N PHE A 154 2.32 16.12 -2.84
CA PHE A 154 2.67 16.26 -1.43
C PHE A 154 3.77 17.29 -1.16
N SER A 155 4.23 18.02 -2.18
CA SER A 155 5.15 19.15 -1.98
C SER A 155 4.59 20.25 -1.06
N GLY A 156 3.26 20.29 -0.84
CA GLY A 156 2.59 21.18 0.11
C GLY A 156 1.88 20.49 1.29
N LEU A 157 1.88 19.15 1.34
CA LEU A 157 1.32 18.36 2.44
C LEU A 157 2.42 17.48 2.96
N ARG A 158 2.93 17.76 4.17
CA ARG A 158 3.96 16.92 4.75
C ARG A 158 3.36 15.52 4.95
N LEU A 159 3.98 14.50 4.37
CA LEU A 159 3.54 13.13 4.52
C LEU A 159 4.39 12.43 5.56
N ASP A 160 3.73 11.73 6.46
CA ASP A 160 4.41 10.79 7.33
C ASP A 160 4.36 9.39 6.71
N PHE A 161 5.45 8.66 6.86
CA PHE A 161 5.51 7.27 6.50
C PHE A 161 4.54 6.50 7.40
N ASN A 162 3.58 5.83 6.77
CA ASN A 162 2.99 4.65 7.38
C ASN A 162 4.10 3.59 7.49
N PHE A 163 4.07 2.70 8.49
CA PHE A 163 5.08 1.64 8.64
C PHE A 163 5.44 0.99 7.30
N GLY A 164 6.74 0.93 7.00
CA GLY A 164 7.24 0.29 5.79
C GLY A 164 7.28 1.17 4.54
N ILE A 165 7.74 0.55 3.44
CA ILE A 165 7.79 1.17 2.11
C ILE A 165 6.41 1.64 1.60
N THR A 166 5.35 0.98 2.09
CA THR A 166 3.93 1.27 1.80
C THR A 166 3.58 1.31 0.31
N ILE A 167 4.45 0.70 -0.49
CA ILE A 167 4.28 0.39 -1.90
C ILE A 167 3.79 -1.05 -1.99
N GLY A 168 2.72 -1.28 -2.77
CA GLY A 168 2.28 -2.60 -3.18
C GLY A 168 2.37 -2.71 -4.69
N VAL A 169 2.99 -3.79 -5.18
CA VAL A 169 2.95 -4.14 -6.60
C VAL A 169 2.03 -5.34 -6.76
N SER A 170 1.15 -5.28 -7.74
CA SER A 170 0.22 -6.36 -8.05
C SER A 170 0.23 -6.58 -9.56
N VAL A 171 0.13 -7.84 -9.96
CA VAL A 171 0.01 -8.24 -11.35
C VAL A 171 -1.31 -8.97 -11.53
N HIS A 172 -1.91 -8.84 -12.70
CA HIS A 172 -2.99 -9.72 -13.14
C HIS A 172 -2.38 -10.76 -14.09
N PRO A 173 -2.00 -11.94 -13.57
CA PRO A 173 -1.31 -12.93 -14.37
C PRO A 173 -2.33 -13.80 -15.11
N PHE A 174 -2.01 -14.15 -16.36
CA PHE A 174 -2.68 -15.18 -17.13
C PHE A 174 -1.86 -16.48 -17.03
N LEU A 175 -2.17 -17.31 -16.04
CA LEU A 175 -1.47 -18.58 -15.78
C LEU A 175 -2.48 -19.74 -15.84
N PRO A 176 -2.90 -20.18 -17.04
CA PRO A 176 -4.03 -21.11 -17.19
C PRO A 176 -3.82 -22.42 -16.45
N ASN A 177 -2.61 -22.97 -16.46
CA ASN A 177 -2.33 -24.23 -15.77
C ASN A 177 -2.28 -24.09 -14.24
N LEU A 178 -1.78 -22.95 -13.72
CA LEU A 178 -1.76 -22.68 -12.29
C LEU A 178 -3.16 -22.31 -11.76
N ALA A 179 -4.02 -21.76 -12.60
CA ALA A 179 -5.41 -21.48 -12.28
C ALA A 179 -6.27 -22.76 -12.15
N LEU A 180 -5.82 -23.88 -12.73
CA LEU A 180 -6.47 -25.19 -12.60
C LEU A 180 -6.10 -25.90 -11.29
N GLU A 181 -5.05 -25.46 -10.61
CA GLU A 181 -4.71 -25.92 -9.26
C GLU A 181 -5.74 -25.42 -8.23
N THR A 182 -5.88 -26.14 -7.12
CA THR A 182 -6.70 -25.64 -6.01
C THR A 182 -6.18 -24.27 -5.53
N THR A 183 -7.07 -23.41 -5.03
CA THR A 183 -6.69 -22.09 -4.45
C THR A 183 -5.61 -22.22 -3.38
N THR A 184 -5.53 -23.38 -2.72
CA THR A 184 -4.49 -23.71 -1.74
C THR A 184 -3.12 -23.93 -2.40
N GLY A 185 -3.08 -24.58 -3.56
CA GLY A 185 -1.85 -24.84 -4.31
C GLY A 185 -1.21 -23.57 -4.86
N SER A 186 -2.01 -22.70 -5.50
CA SER A 186 -1.55 -21.42 -6.03
C SER A 186 -1.06 -20.46 -4.94
N ARG A 187 -1.72 -20.43 -3.77
CA ARG A 187 -1.25 -19.67 -2.60
C ARG A 187 0.06 -20.20 -2.04
N LYS A 188 0.20 -21.52 -1.87
CA LYS A 188 1.45 -22.12 -1.39
C LYS A 188 2.62 -21.79 -2.32
N PHE A 189 2.40 -21.88 -3.63
CA PHE A 189 3.38 -21.48 -4.62
C PHE A 189 3.77 -20.00 -4.48
N ALA A 190 2.78 -19.09 -4.47
CA ALA A 190 3.04 -17.66 -4.33
C ALA A 190 3.80 -17.31 -3.04
N ASN A 191 3.38 -17.88 -1.90
CA ASN A 191 3.99 -17.63 -0.60
C ASN A 191 5.46 -18.08 -0.53
N THR A 192 5.86 -19.08 -1.32
CA THR A 192 7.25 -19.55 -1.41
C THR A 192 8.20 -18.43 -1.87
N TYR A 193 7.68 -17.48 -2.65
CA TYR A 193 8.42 -16.33 -3.17
C TYR A 193 8.05 -15.02 -2.48
N GLY A 194 7.33 -15.08 -1.35
CA GLY A 194 6.87 -13.88 -0.64
C GLY A 194 5.72 -13.14 -1.33
N TYR A 195 5.04 -13.75 -2.30
CA TYR A 195 3.86 -13.17 -2.94
C TYR A 195 2.57 -13.61 -2.26
N TRP A 196 1.57 -12.72 -2.30
CA TRP A 196 0.22 -13.00 -1.82
C TRP A 196 -0.77 -13.09 -2.99
N VAL A 197 -1.67 -14.08 -2.95
CA VAL A 197 -2.75 -14.22 -3.94
C VAL A 197 -4.03 -13.62 -3.39
N ALA A 198 -4.50 -12.55 -4.05
CA ALA A 198 -5.78 -11.93 -3.73
C ALA A 198 -6.96 -12.91 -3.90
N ARG A 199 -7.96 -12.78 -3.03
CA ARG A 199 -9.21 -13.54 -3.11
C ARG A 199 -10.09 -13.03 -4.23
#